data_AF-A0A1J6JS99-F1
#
_entry.id   AF-A0A1J6JS99-F1
#
_cell.length_a   1.000
_cell.length_b   1.000
_cell.length_c   1.000
_cell.angle_alpha   90.00
_cell.angle_beta   90.00
_cell.angle_gamma   90.00
#
_symmetry.space_group_name_H-M   'P 1'
#
loop_
_entity.id
_entity.type
_entity.pdbx_description
1 polymer ?
#
loop_
_entity_poly.entity_id
_entity_poly.type
_entity_poly.pdbx_seq_one_letter_code
_entity_poly.pdbx_strand_id
1 'polypeptide(L)'
;KRRTSTFSIGRIFFVPLGTGELYYLRLLLNVIKDPKFYEDLKRINNHNHLTFRDACYALGLLDDDKEYVDAIKEASNWGMPSYLRQLFAMLLLSNSMSQLEYVWQSTWQLLSEDILYEERVLLNNP
;
A
#
# COMPACT_ATOMS: atom_id res chain seq x y z
N LYS A 1 -32.36 23.00 11.14
CA LYS A 1 -31.38 23.59 12.09
C LYS A 1 -29.99 23.55 11.47
N ARG A 2 -29.46 24.70 11.00
CA ARG A 2 -28.10 24.80 10.46
C ARG A 2 -27.12 24.67 11.64
N ARG A 3 -26.23 23.68 11.63
CA ARG A 3 -25.14 23.57 12.62
C ARG A 3 -24.24 24.79 12.43
N THR A 4 -24.25 25.70 13.40
CA THR A 4 -23.31 26.82 13.49
C THR A 4 -21.92 26.26 13.70
N SER A 5 -20.95 26.79 12.94
CA SER A 5 -19.53 26.43 12.92
C SER A 5 -19.01 26.04 14.31
N THR A 6 -18.78 24.75 14.52
CA THR A 6 -18.06 24.24 15.70
C THR A 6 -16.66 24.84 15.71
N PHE A 7 -16.25 25.41 16.84
CA PHE A 7 -14.91 25.91 17.09
C PHE A 7 -13.88 24.80 16.81
N SER A 8 -13.08 24.95 15.75
CA SER A 8 -12.00 24.01 15.41
C SER A 8 -10.68 24.52 15.99
N ILE A 9 -10.11 23.81 16.96
CA ILE A 9 -8.81 24.16 17.59
C ILE A 9 -7.65 24.05 16.58
N GLY A 10 -7.79 23.21 15.55
CA GLY A 10 -6.84 23.10 14.44
C GLY A 10 -7.38 22.24 13.31
N ARG A 11 -6.87 22.43 12.09
CA ARG A 11 -7.09 21.53 10.96
C ARG A 11 -5.84 20.70 10.76
N ILE A 12 -5.99 19.39 10.60
CA ILE A 12 -4.85 18.52 10.24
C ILE A 12 -4.50 18.79 8.77
N PHE A 13 -3.25 19.11 8.50
CA PHE A 13 -2.76 19.38 7.14
C PHE A 13 -2.95 18.16 6.23
N PHE A 14 -3.03 18.40 4.92
CA PHE A 14 -3.02 17.31 3.94
C PHE A 14 -1.66 16.63 3.98
N VAL A 15 -1.67 15.29 4.12
CA VAL A 15 -0.48 14.45 3.98
C VAL A 15 -0.77 13.51 2.82
N PRO A 16 0.07 13.48 1.77
CA PRO A 16 -0.09 12.55 0.67
C PRO A 16 0.25 11.11 1.11
N LEU A 17 -0.31 10.12 0.42
CA LEU A 17 -0.05 8.70 0.67
C LEU A 17 1.46 8.36 0.69
N GLY A 18 2.27 9.06 -0.11
CA GLY A 18 3.70 8.78 -0.29
C GLY A 18 4.56 9.14 0.91
N THR A 19 3.99 9.76 1.94
CA THR A 19 4.69 10.04 3.19
C THR A 19 4.66 8.86 4.16
N GLY A 20 4.08 7.71 3.77
CA GLY A 20 4.14 6.46 4.53
C GLY A 20 3.49 6.59 5.91
N GLU A 21 4.24 6.32 6.98
CA GLU A 21 3.75 6.34 8.37
C GLU A 21 3.06 7.64 8.78
N LEU A 22 3.46 8.80 8.23
CA LEU A 22 2.79 10.07 8.53
C LEU A 22 1.38 10.16 7.94
N TYR A 23 1.15 9.53 6.79
CA TYR A 23 -0.19 9.45 6.20
C TYR A 23 -1.11 8.61 7.11
N TYR A 24 -0.63 7.44 7.53
CA TYR A 24 -1.39 6.53 8.39
C TYR A 24 -1.64 7.13 9.77
N LEU A 25 -0.65 7.82 10.36
CA LEU A 25 -0.84 8.56 11.60
C LEU A 25 -1.97 9.60 11.48
N ARG A 26 -1.96 10.40 10.40
CA ARG A 26 -3.03 11.37 10.14
C ARG A 26 -4.38 10.67 10.02
N LEU A 27 -4.45 9.50 9.38
CA LEU A 27 -5.69 8.75 9.23
C LEU A 27 -6.22 8.32 10.61
N LEU A 28 -5.36 7.77 11.46
CA LEU A 28 -5.71 7.37 12.82
C LEU A 28 -6.17 8.54 13.69
N LEU A 29 -5.52 9.70 13.59
CA LEU A 29 -5.92 10.91 14.32
C LEU A 29 -7.34 11.41 13.96
N ASN A 30 -7.86 11.03 12.79
CA ASN A 30 -9.24 11.36 12.40
C ASN A 30 -10.28 10.36 12.96
N VAL A 31 -9.85 9.15 13.36
CA VAL A 31 -10.73 8.05 13.75
C VAL A 31 -10.70 7.79 15.25
N ILE A 32 -9.50 7.75 15.83
CA ILE A 32 -9.27 7.46 17.24
C ILE A 32 -9.57 8.70 18.08
N LYS A 33 -10.43 8.53 19.08
CA LYS A 33 -10.83 9.60 20.01
C LYS A 33 -10.04 9.49 21.30
N ASP A 34 -9.63 10.65 21.81
CA ASP A 34 -9.00 10.83 23.11
C ASP A 34 -7.78 9.92 23.41
N PRO A 35 -6.83 9.74 22.47
CA PRO A 35 -5.58 9.04 22.78
C PRO A 35 -4.80 9.81 23.85
N LYS A 36 -4.32 9.12 24.89
CA LYS A 36 -3.53 9.76 25.97
C LYS A 36 -2.04 9.75 25.64
N PHE A 37 -1.60 8.72 24.92
CA PHE A 37 -0.23 8.53 24.50
C PHE A 37 -0.17 8.18 23.02
N TYR A 38 0.99 8.39 22.40
CA TYR A 38 1.23 8.05 21.00
C TYR A 38 1.02 6.55 20.72
N GLU A 39 1.38 5.69 21.68
CA GLU A 39 1.17 4.25 21.59
C GLU A 39 -0.32 3.87 21.59
N ASP A 40 -1.21 4.69 22.17
CA ASP A 40 -2.65 4.42 22.13
C ASP A 40 -3.20 4.47 20.69
N LEU A 41 -2.54 5.22 19.79
CA LEU A 41 -2.93 5.28 18.38
C LEU A 41 -2.69 3.97 17.63
N LYS A 42 -1.76 3.13 18.12
CA LYS A 42 -1.47 1.81 17.55
C LYS A 42 -2.21 0.68 18.27
N ARG A 43 -3.05 0.98 19.26
CA ARG A 43 -3.77 -0.04 20.02
C ARG A 43 -5.20 -0.21 19.51
N ILE A 44 -5.43 -1.26 18.72
CA ILE A 44 -6.74 -1.57 18.15
C ILE A 44 -7.27 -2.85 18.81
N ASN A 45 -8.50 -2.81 19.34
CA ASN A 45 -9.12 -3.97 20.03
C ASN A 45 -8.22 -4.62 21.11
N ASN A 46 -7.51 -3.81 21.91
CA ASN A 46 -6.52 -4.24 22.91
C ASN A 46 -5.26 -4.95 22.35
N HIS A 47 -5.05 -4.95 21.04
CA HIS A 47 -3.81 -5.42 20.42
C HIS A 47 -2.94 -4.23 20.01
N ASN A 48 -1.66 -4.29 20.38
CA ASN A 48 -0.68 -3.29 19.98
C ASN A 48 -0.10 -3.67 18.62
N HIS A 49 -0.17 -2.74 17.67
CA HIS A 49 0.41 -2.88 16.35
C HIS A 49 1.80 -2.24 16.29
N LEU A 50 2.67 -2.75 15.41
CA LEU A 50 4.05 -2.26 15.27
C LEU A 50 4.07 -0.89 14.58
N THR A 51 3.27 -0.74 13.53
CA THR A 51 3.21 0.47 12.69
C THR A 51 1.83 1.12 12.73
N PHE A 52 1.73 2.40 12.35
CA PHE A 52 0.43 3.08 12.17
C PHE A 52 -0.35 2.48 11.02
N ARG A 53 0.36 2.03 10.00
CA ARG A 53 -0.20 1.29 8.88
C ARG A 53 -0.95 0.04 9.34
N ASP A 54 -0.34 -0.79 10.18
CA ASP A 54 -0.96 -2.00 10.70
C ASP A 54 -2.20 -1.70 11.54
N ALA A 55 -2.17 -0.61 12.32
CA ALA A 55 -3.33 -0.14 13.07
C ALA A 55 -4.47 0.34 12.14
N CYS A 56 -4.15 1.07 11.07
CA CYS A 56 -5.13 1.43 10.03
C CYS A 56 -5.74 0.20 9.36
N TYR A 57 -4.92 -0.81 9.05
CA TYR A 57 -5.37 -2.07 8.47
C TYR A 57 -6.31 -2.82 9.42
N ALA A 58 -5.96 -2.93 10.71
CA ALA A 58 -6.79 -3.58 11.72
C ALA A 58 -8.13 -2.84 11.97
N LEU A 59 -8.18 -1.53 11.74
CA LEU A 59 -9.40 -0.73 11.75
C LEU A 59 -10.22 -0.83 10.45
N GLY A 60 -9.72 -1.52 9.42
CA GLY A 60 -10.37 -1.61 8.11
C GLY A 60 -10.38 -0.28 7.35
N LEU A 61 -9.37 0.58 7.58
CA LEU A 61 -9.24 1.89 6.91
C LEU A 61 -8.45 1.82 5.60
N LEU A 62 -7.79 0.68 5.34
CA LEU A 62 -7.03 0.43 4.13
C LEU A 62 -7.77 -0.63 3.30
N ASP A 63 -7.95 -0.36 2.01
CA ASP A 63 -8.38 -1.38 1.06
C ASP A 63 -7.28 -2.45 0.92
N ASP A 64 -7.68 -3.66 0.53
CA ASP A 64 -6.69 -4.68 0.20
C ASP A 64 -6.01 -4.36 -1.13
N ASP A 65 -4.74 -4.74 -1.25
CA ASP A 65 -3.99 -4.55 -2.49
C ASP A 65 -4.27 -5.70 -3.49
N LYS A 66 -5.37 -6.42 -3.30
CA LYS A 66 -5.71 -7.62 -4.09
C LYS A 66 -6.03 -7.27 -5.53
N GLU A 67 -6.68 -6.13 -5.76
CA GLU A 67 -6.97 -5.63 -7.12
C GLU A 67 -5.69 -5.56 -7.97
N TYR A 68 -4.57 -5.11 -7.40
CA TYR A 68 -3.29 -5.03 -8.11
C TYR A 68 -2.72 -6.42 -8.43
N VAL A 69 -2.85 -7.36 -7.49
CA VAL A 69 -2.43 -8.76 -7.70
C VAL A 69 -3.25 -9.40 -8.81
N ASP A 70 -4.58 -9.24 -8.77
CA ASP A 70 -5.48 -9.82 -9.75
C ASP A 70 -5.27 -9.19 -11.14
N ALA A 71 -5.06 -7.87 -11.21
CA ALA A 71 -4.72 -7.18 -12.46
C ALA A 71 -3.39 -7.66 -13.08
N ILE A 72 -2.34 -7.86 -12.28
CA ILE A 72 -1.05 -8.37 -12.78
C ILE A 72 -1.21 -9.83 -13.26
N LYS A 73 -1.97 -10.66 -12.53
CA LYS A 73 -2.26 -12.04 -12.94
C LYS A 73 -3.07 -12.09 -14.23
N GLU A 74 -4.07 -11.23 -14.38
CA GLU A 74 -4.84 -11.14 -15.61
C GLU A 74 -3.96 -10.69 -16.78
N ALA A 75 -3.11 -9.68 -16.56
CA ALA A 75 -2.13 -9.23 -17.54
C ALA A 75 -1.15 -10.33 -17.96
N SER A 76 -0.75 -11.22 -17.04
CA SER A 76 0.16 -12.33 -17.38
C SER A 76 -0.42 -13.35 -18.34
N ASN A 77 -1.74 -13.40 -18.50
CA ASN A 77 -2.37 -14.33 -19.45
C ASN A 77 -2.17 -13.92 -20.91
N TRP A 78 -1.80 -12.66 -21.17
CA TRP A 78 -1.67 -12.12 -22.53
C TRP A 78 -0.40 -11.27 -22.75
N GLY A 79 0.22 -10.76 -21.69
CA GLY A 79 1.40 -9.91 -21.73
C GLY A 79 2.70 -10.68 -21.47
N MET A 80 3.80 -10.21 -22.06
CA MET A 80 5.14 -10.74 -21.77
C MET A 80 5.63 -10.29 -20.38
N PRO A 81 6.55 -11.03 -19.72
CA PRO A 81 7.08 -10.62 -18.42
C PRO A 81 7.74 -9.24 -18.42
N SER A 82 8.33 -8.81 -19.53
CA SER A 82 8.83 -7.43 -19.71
C SER A 82 7.74 -6.36 -19.58
N TYR A 83 6.54 -6.62 -20.11
CA TYR A 83 5.36 -5.74 -19.94
C TYR A 83 4.88 -5.76 -18.49
N LEU A 84 4.84 -6.94 -17.85
CA LEU A 84 4.47 -7.04 -16.44
C LEU A 84 5.42 -6.23 -15.56
N ARG A 85 6.73 -6.24 -15.85
CA ARG A 85 7.73 -5.43 -15.13
C ARG A 85 7.46 -3.93 -15.27
N GLN A 86 7.04 -3.47 -16.45
CA GLN A 86 6.63 -2.08 -16.66
C GLN A 86 5.34 -1.73 -15.91
N LEU A 87 4.34 -2.62 -15.93
CA LEU A 87 3.10 -2.45 -15.17
C LEU A 87 3.39 -2.33 -13.67
N PHE A 88 4.21 -3.23 -13.12
CA PHE A 88 4.60 -3.18 -11.73
C PHE A 88 5.32 -1.86 -11.38
N ALA A 89 6.27 -1.41 -12.23
CA ALA A 89 6.93 -0.12 -12.02
C ALA A 89 5.95 1.06 -12.04
N MET A 90 4.93 1.05 -12.91
CA MET A 90 3.89 2.08 -12.95
C MET A 90 3.05 2.10 -11.66
N LEU A 91 2.71 0.92 -11.13
CA LEU A 91 2.01 0.80 -9.85
C LEU A 91 2.88 1.30 -8.68
N LEU A 92 4.20 1.03 -8.69
CA LEU A 92 5.10 1.59 -7.67
C LEU A 92 5.10 3.13 -7.72
N LEU A 93 5.09 3.71 -8.93
CA LEU A 93 5.11 5.16 -9.13
C LEU A 93 3.77 5.84 -8.80
N SER A 94 2.64 5.13 -8.90
CA SER A 94 1.32 5.69 -8.56
C SER A 94 1.16 5.95 -7.06
N ASN A 95 1.98 5.29 -6.23
CA ASN A 95 1.93 5.39 -4.78
C ASN A 95 0.51 5.13 -4.22
N SER A 96 -0.22 4.22 -4.87
CA SER A 96 -1.58 3.82 -4.49
C SER A 96 -1.63 2.49 -3.75
N MET A 97 -0.59 1.65 -3.89
CA MET A 97 -0.45 0.39 -3.16
C MET A 97 -0.13 0.65 -1.69
N SER A 98 -0.90 0.02 -0.80
CA SER A 98 -0.66 0.09 0.62
C SER A 98 0.36 -0.97 1.08
N GLN A 99 0.37 -2.18 0.50
CA GLN A 99 1.19 -3.36 0.79
C GLN A 99 2.02 -3.78 -0.42
N LEU A 100 3.08 -3.03 -0.70
CA LEU A 100 4.00 -3.32 -1.80
C LEU A 100 4.57 -4.74 -1.72
N GLU A 101 4.94 -5.17 -0.53
CA GLU A 101 5.51 -6.49 -0.28
C GLU A 101 4.52 -7.60 -0.60
N TYR A 102 3.24 -7.41 -0.28
CA TYR A 102 2.19 -8.40 -0.57
C TYR A 102 2.00 -8.58 -2.09
N VAL A 103 1.94 -7.46 -2.83
CA VAL A 103 1.79 -7.51 -4.29
C VAL A 103 3.01 -8.16 -4.94
N TRP A 104 4.22 -7.77 -4.51
CA TRP A 104 5.47 -8.38 -4.98
C TRP A 104 5.52 -9.88 -4.73
N GLN A 105 5.32 -10.33 -3.48
CA GLN A 105 5.36 -11.75 -3.12
C GLN A 105 4.35 -12.59 -3.91
N SER A 106 3.21 -11.98 -4.28
CA SER A 106 2.15 -12.66 -5.04
C SER A 106 2.41 -12.74 -6.54
N THR A 107 3.35 -11.95 -7.09
CA THR A 107 3.46 -11.75 -8.55
C THR A 107 4.88 -11.86 -9.12
N TRP A 108 5.93 -11.83 -8.29
CA TRP A 108 7.33 -11.77 -8.75
C TRP A 108 7.73 -12.91 -9.70
N GLN A 109 7.13 -14.09 -9.54
CA GLN A 109 7.41 -15.24 -10.41
C GLN A 109 6.98 -14.97 -11.86
N LEU A 110 5.82 -14.33 -12.05
CA LEU A 110 5.32 -13.94 -13.37
C LEU A 110 6.21 -12.86 -13.99
N LEU A 111 6.66 -11.92 -13.15
CA LEU A 111 7.54 -10.82 -13.54
C LEU A 111 8.95 -11.27 -13.97
N SER A 112 9.38 -12.46 -13.53
CA SER A 112 10.75 -12.98 -13.68
C SER A 112 10.85 -14.21 -14.57
N GLU A 113 9.75 -14.65 -15.18
CA GLU A 113 9.69 -15.88 -15.98
C GLU A 113 10.69 -15.88 -17.15
N ASP A 114 10.95 -14.72 -17.76
CA ASP A 114 11.85 -14.57 -18.90
C ASP A 114 13.33 -14.42 -18.53
N ILE A 115 13.69 -14.23 -17.25
CA ILE A 115 15.05 -13.85 -16.85
C ILE A 115 16.10 -14.86 -17.30
N LEU A 116 15.84 -16.16 -17.11
CA LEU A 116 16.80 -17.21 -17.51
C LEU A 116 16.95 -17.32 -19.03
N TYR A 117 15.88 -17.06 -19.77
CA TYR A 117 15.93 -17.05 -21.23
C TYR A 117 16.75 -15.86 -21.73
N GLU A 118 16.49 -14.66 -21.20
CA GLU A 118 17.24 -13.45 -21.52
C GLU A 118 18.73 -13.61 -21.21
N GLU A 119 19.08 -14.22 -20.08
CA GLU A 119 20.49 -14.49 -19.71
C GLU A 119 21.19 -15.41 -20.72
N ARG A 120 20.53 -16.49 -21.17
CA ARG A 120 21.08 -17.40 -22.19
C ARG A 120 21.32 -16.70 -23.52
N VAL A 121 20.36 -15.88 -23.94
CA VAL A 121 20.46 -15.07 -25.16
C VAL A 121 21.64 -14.10 -25.06
N LEU A 122 21.79 -13.40 -23.94
CA LEU A 122 22.90 -12.46 -23.72
C LEU A 122 24.28 -13.15 -23.72
N LEU A 123 24.37 -14.37 -23.18
CA LEU A 123 25.61 -15.15 -23.12
C LEU A 123 25.93 -15.94 -24.39
N ASN A 124 25.08 -15.85 -25.43
CA ASN A 124 25.16 -16.70 -26.64
C ASN A 124 25.26 -18.20 -26.32
N ASN A 125 24.55 -18.64 -25.27
CA ASN A 125 24.54 -20.02 -24.81
C ASN A 125 23.09 -20.55 -24.86
N PRO A 126 22.62 -20.96 -26.06
CA PRO A 126 21.21 -21.31 -26.29
C PRO A 126 20.72 -22.48 -25.42
#